data_AF-A0A0C9XR56-F1
#
_entry.id   AF-A0A0C9XR56-F1
#
_cell.length_a   1.000
_cell.length_b   1.000
_cell.length_c   1.000
_cell.angle_alpha   90.00
_cell.angle_beta   90.00
_cell.angle_gamma   90.00
#
_symmetry.space_group_name_H-M   'P 1'
#
loop_
_entity.id
_entity.type
_entity.pdbx_description
1 polymer ?
#
loop_
_entity_poly.entity_id
_entity_poly.type
_entity_poly.pdbx_seq_one_letter_code
_entity_poly.pdbx_strand_id
1 'polypeptide(L)'
;MGPRSKQLPECYKQGQFWIHPRHPFFAMDKAAISAGGITPESLYFPDVFVWIPTLLNGDNKLVCKDHKCIRSGGKNKELSIKGFNDNPIARRVITLDSCYYILTQRVECSRKSGGCGKSWNLYDPMIMEQLDPGLAACFPAFLTHRSGVDKTIMTLIRAGMAHSLSSNAWSKILRELHLREHDSRELTYLYAIQKEESKHNFSQLRYQSFVPTKSLSHVRTALEYISKSLEDHGLPQPNLGFTDNVASDDATFVEIFPSLSEGVKAVHLDEFSDLPRMTLPSHIIVPICTTEL
;
A
#
# COMPACT_ATOMS: atom_id res chain seq x y z
N MET A 1 -1.12 -10.01 -44.07
CA MET A 1 -0.83 -9.72 -42.65
C MET A 1 -1.33 -10.89 -41.83
N GLY A 2 -0.43 -11.72 -41.27
CA GLY A 2 -0.82 -12.88 -40.48
C GLY A 2 -1.55 -12.49 -39.19
N PRO A 3 -2.41 -13.36 -38.64
CA PRO A 3 -3.05 -13.11 -37.36
C PRO A 3 -1.97 -13.01 -36.28
N ARG A 4 -1.86 -11.85 -35.63
CA ARG A 4 -1.02 -11.74 -34.42
C ARG A 4 -1.55 -12.76 -33.42
N SER A 5 -0.76 -13.76 -33.09
CA SER A 5 -1.02 -14.65 -31.95
C SER A 5 -1.35 -13.76 -30.75
N LYS A 6 -2.53 -13.93 -30.15
CA LYS A 6 -2.96 -13.16 -28.98
C LYS A 6 -1.97 -13.44 -27.84
N GLN A 7 -0.99 -12.57 -27.64
CA GLN A 7 0.00 -12.74 -26.58
C GLN A 7 -0.70 -12.52 -25.24
N LEU A 8 -0.75 -13.57 -24.42
CA LEU A 8 -1.31 -13.47 -23.07
C LEU A 8 -0.41 -12.59 -22.18
N PRO A 9 -1.00 -11.76 -21.31
CA PRO A 9 -0.27 -11.10 -20.23
C PRO A 9 0.50 -12.12 -19.40
N GLU A 10 1.65 -11.70 -18.86
CA GLU A 10 2.53 -12.61 -18.10
C GLU A 10 1.83 -13.19 -16.87
N CYS A 11 1.03 -12.38 -16.16
CA CYS A 11 0.21 -12.87 -15.04
C CYS A 11 -0.73 -14.01 -15.45
N TYR A 12 -1.34 -13.95 -16.65
CA TYR A 12 -2.24 -15.00 -17.13
C TYR A 12 -1.50 -16.29 -17.42
N LYS A 13 -0.28 -16.21 -17.97
CA LYS A 13 0.58 -17.39 -18.15
C LYS A 13 0.98 -18.04 -16.84
N GLN A 14 1.06 -17.25 -15.76
CA GLN A 14 1.31 -17.70 -14.40
C GLN A 14 0.04 -18.20 -13.68
N GLY A 15 -1.11 -18.21 -14.36
CA GLY A 15 -2.39 -18.62 -13.76
C GLY A 15 -2.99 -17.59 -12.80
N GLN A 16 -2.62 -16.31 -12.93
CA GLN A 16 -3.05 -15.23 -12.06
C GLN A 16 -3.72 -14.11 -12.85
N PHE A 17 -4.62 -13.37 -12.21
CA PHE A 17 -5.14 -12.10 -12.76
C PHE A 17 -4.34 -10.88 -12.31
N TRP A 18 -3.48 -11.05 -11.33
CA TRP A 18 -2.85 -9.96 -10.61
C TRP A 18 -1.39 -9.78 -11.03
N ILE A 19 -0.95 -8.54 -11.06
CA ILE A 19 0.45 -8.15 -11.08
C ILE A 19 0.72 -7.58 -9.70
N HIS A 20 1.60 -8.25 -8.96
CA HIS A 20 1.99 -7.84 -7.62
C HIS A 20 3.32 -7.08 -7.65
N PRO A 21 3.49 -6.03 -6.82
CA PRO A 21 4.79 -5.43 -6.59
C PRO A 21 5.70 -6.45 -5.87
N ARG A 22 7.00 -6.16 -5.82
CA ARG A 22 7.91 -6.95 -4.99
C ARG A 22 7.56 -6.74 -3.53
N HIS A 23 7.69 -7.80 -2.73
CA HIS A 23 7.57 -7.69 -1.28
C HIS A 23 8.53 -6.60 -0.74
N PRO A 24 8.12 -5.77 0.23
CA PRO A 24 8.91 -4.65 0.75
C PRO A 24 10.37 -4.99 1.09
N PHE A 25 10.60 -6.12 1.76
CA PHE A 25 11.95 -6.61 2.08
C PHE A 25 12.85 -6.75 0.84
N PHE A 26 12.39 -7.50 -0.18
CA PHE A 26 13.16 -7.71 -1.41
C PHE A 26 13.25 -6.45 -2.28
N ALA A 27 12.25 -5.57 -2.19
CA ALA A 27 12.28 -4.28 -2.86
C ALA A 27 13.42 -3.40 -2.31
N MET A 28 13.58 -3.35 -0.99
CA MET A 28 14.65 -2.60 -0.33
C MET A 28 16.03 -3.22 -0.54
N ASP A 29 16.18 -4.55 -0.45
CA ASP A 29 17.45 -5.21 -0.73
C ASP A 29 17.91 -4.94 -2.18
N LYS A 30 16.97 -4.92 -3.14
CA LYS A 30 17.29 -4.54 -4.52
C LYS A 30 17.68 -3.07 -4.64
N ALA A 31 16.98 -2.17 -3.94
CA ALA A 31 17.26 -0.74 -3.98
C ALA A 31 18.67 -0.43 -3.43
N ALA A 32 19.09 -1.09 -2.35
CA ALA A 32 20.41 -0.93 -1.74
C ALA A 32 21.59 -1.24 -2.69
N ILE A 33 21.40 -2.14 -3.66
CA ILE A 33 22.43 -2.52 -4.64
C ILE A 33 22.31 -1.67 -5.93
N SER A 34 21.25 -0.90 -6.06
CA SER A 34 20.99 -0.11 -7.27
C SER A 34 21.80 1.19 -7.28
N ALA A 35 22.21 1.63 -8.47
CA ALA A 35 22.98 2.87 -8.64
C ALA A 35 22.23 4.14 -8.16
N GLY A 36 20.90 4.08 -8.03
CA GLY A 36 20.07 5.17 -7.53
C GLY A 36 19.96 5.25 -6.01
N GLY A 37 20.59 4.32 -5.27
CA GLY A 37 20.50 4.24 -3.81
C GLY A 37 19.15 3.72 -3.30
N ILE A 38 18.97 3.78 -1.98
CA ILE A 38 17.73 3.36 -1.33
C ILE A 38 16.68 4.44 -1.51
N THR A 39 15.59 4.12 -2.20
CA THR A 39 14.43 5.01 -2.38
C THR A 39 13.14 4.32 -1.98
N PRO A 40 12.15 5.06 -1.47
CA PRO A 40 10.91 4.46 -0.96
C PRO A 40 9.92 4.11 -2.08
N GLU A 41 10.12 4.58 -3.31
CA GLU A 41 9.14 4.52 -4.40
C GLU A 41 8.59 3.09 -4.66
N SER A 42 9.48 2.11 -4.67
CA SER A 42 9.11 0.71 -4.94
C SER A 42 8.19 0.08 -3.87
N LEU A 43 8.13 0.66 -2.67
CA LEU A 43 7.22 0.22 -1.59
C LEU A 43 5.78 0.65 -1.83
N TYR A 44 5.56 1.66 -2.69
CA TYR A 44 4.25 2.25 -2.94
C TYR A 44 3.64 1.82 -4.27
N PHE A 45 4.28 0.89 -4.99
CA PHE A 45 3.69 0.32 -6.19
C PHE A 45 2.45 -0.50 -5.83
N PRO A 46 1.28 -0.20 -6.43
CA PRO A 46 0.05 -0.89 -6.10
C PRO A 46 -0.07 -2.23 -6.84
N ASP A 47 -0.90 -3.12 -6.31
CA ASP A 47 -1.38 -4.28 -7.07
C ASP A 47 -2.18 -3.83 -8.30
N VAL A 48 -2.05 -4.57 -9.39
CA VAL A 48 -2.83 -4.35 -10.61
C VAL A 48 -3.60 -5.61 -10.99
N PHE A 49 -4.92 -5.53 -10.97
CA PHE A 49 -5.81 -6.55 -11.51
C PHE A 49 -5.98 -6.34 -13.01
N VAL A 50 -5.47 -7.27 -13.81
CA VAL A 50 -5.57 -7.25 -15.27
C VAL A 50 -6.85 -7.97 -15.69
N TRP A 51 -7.80 -7.22 -16.26
CA TRP A 51 -9.09 -7.72 -16.73
C TRP A 51 -9.22 -7.63 -18.25
N ILE A 52 -8.89 -8.73 -18.93
CA ILE A 52 -9.02 -8.87 -20.38
C ILE A 52 -9.71 -10.22 -20.69
N PRO A 53 -10.99 -10.37 -20.33
CA PRO A 53 -11.71 -11.64 -20.44
C PRO A 53 -11.81 -12.16 -21.87
N THR A 54 -11.66 -11.32 -22.89
CA THR A 54 -11.65 -11.72 -24.32
C THR A 54 -10.47 -12.61 -24.71
N LEU A 55 -9.44 -12.69 -23.86
CA LEU A 55 -8.32 -13.62 -24.01
C LEU A 55 -8.59 -14.98 -23.35
N LEU A 56 -9.60 -15.07 -22.47
CA LEU A 56 -9.91 -16.23 -21.65
C LEU A 56 -11.28 -16.86 -22.00
N ASN A 57 -12.15 -16.14 -22.71
CA ASN A 57 -13.51 -16.57 -23.06
C ASN A 57 -13.56 -17.59 -24.21
N GLY A 58 -12.49 -18.35 -24.46
CA GLY A 58 -12.38 -19.33 -25.55
C GLY A 58 -12.78 -18.77 -26.92
N ASP A 59 -13.63 -19.51 -27.62
CA ASP A 59 -14.19 -19.13 -28.93
C ASP A 59 -15.46 -18.26 -28.82
N ASN A 60 -15.94 -17.97 -27.60
CA ASN A 60 -17.15 -17.18 -27.39
C ASN A 60 -16.89 -15.71 -27.67
N LYS A 61 -17.37 -15.26 -28.83
CA LYS A 61 -17.28 -13.88 -29.30
C LYS A 61 -18.31 -13.00 -28.61
N LEU A 62 -17.86 -11.85 -28.10
CA LEU A 62 -18.75 -10.83 -27.53
C LEU A 62 -19.59 -10.18 -28.62
N VAL A 63 -20.88 -9.99 -28.36
CA VAL A 63 -21.81 -9.37 -29.30
C VAL A 63 -22.51 -8.15 -28.70
N CYS A 64 -22.92 -7.23 -29.58
CA CYS A 64 -23.68 -6.06 -29.22
C CYS A 64 -25.09 -6.46 -28.76
N LYS A 65 -25.44 -6.15 -27.50
CA LYS A 65 -26.78 -6.36 -26.93
C LYS A 65 -27.63 -5.08 -26.89
N ASP A 66 -27.18 -4.01 -27.55
CA ASP A 66 -27.91 -2.75 -27.57
C ASP A 66 -29.22 -2.86 -28.37
N HIS A 67 -30.36 -2.61 -27.72
CA HIS A 67 -31.68 -2.77 -28.34
C HIS A 67 -31.86 -1.99 -29.65
N LYS A 68 -31.26 -0.79 -29.77
CA LYS A 68 -31.35 0.00 -31.01
C LYS A 68 -30.59 -0.68 -32.16
N CYS A 69 -29.44 -1.28 -31.85
CA CYS A 69 -28.62 -1.99 -32.82
C CYS A 69 -29.29 -3.29 -33.30
N ILE A 70 -29.99 -3.99 -32.40
CA ILE A 70 -30.68 -5.26 -32.71
C ILE A 70 -31.88 -4.99 -33.64
N ARG A 71 -32.65 -3.93 -33.36
CA ARG A 71 -33.86 -3.58 -34.14
C ARG A 71 -33.57 -3.17 -35.58
N SER A 72 -32.38 -2.66 -35.87
CA SER A 72 -31.97 -2.24 -37.22
C SER A 72 -31.66 -3.41 -38.19
N GLY A 73 -32.24 -4.60 -37.98
CA GLY A 73 -32.09 -5.77 -38.85
C GLY A 73 -30.72 -6.47 -38.77
N GLY A 74 -29.86 -6.08 -37.84
CA GLY A 74 -28.56 -6.71 -37.64
C GLY A 74 -28.64 -7.91 -36.72
N LYS A 75 -28.26 -9.10 -37.22
CA LYS A 75 -27.83 -10.21 -36.35
C LYS A 75 -26.85 -9.68 -35.29
N ASN A 76 -26.82 -10.31 -34.11
CA ASN A 76 -25.90 -10.00 -33.01
C ASN A 76 -24.49 -9.65 -33.53
N LYS A 77 -24.15 -8.35 -33.55
CA LYS A 77 -22.90 -7.88 -34.18
C LYS A 77 -21.74 -8.11 -33.24
N GLU A 78 -20.69 -8.75 -33.74
CA GLU A 78 -19.46 -8.97 -32.98
C GLU A 78 -18.81 -7.64 -32.60
N LEU A 79 -18.37 -7.54 -31.34
CA LEU A 79 -17.68 -6.38 -30.81
C LEU A 79 -16.19 -6.44 -31.16
N SER A 80 -15.62 -5.32 -31.58
CA SER A 80 -14.19 -5.18 -31.83
C SER A 80 -13.48 -4.54 -30.64
N ILE A 81 -12.22 -4.92 -30.40
CA ILE A 81 -11.38 -4.26 -29.40
C ILE A 81 -11.09 -2.83 -29.84
N LYS A 82 -11.42 -1.85 -28.99
CA LYS A 82 -11.12 -0.43 -29.22
C LYS A 82 -9.73 -0.06 -28.71
N GLY A 83 -9.31 -0.65 -27.59
CA GLY A 83 -8.02 -0.37 -26.95
C GLY A 83 -8.13 -0.31 -25.42
N PHE A 84 -7.07 0.12 -24.76
CA PHE A 84 -7.09 0.42 -23.33
C PHE A 84 -7.84 1.74 -23.05
N ASN A 85 -8.19 1.98 -21.79
CA ASN A 85 -8.71 3.29 -21.40
C ASN A 85 -7.56 4.30 -21.36
N ASP A 86 -7.87 5.57 -21.66
CA ASP A 86 -6.90 6.67 -21.60
C ASP A 86 -7.11 7.56 -20.38
N ASN A 87 -8.36 7.71 -19.90
CA ASN A 87 -8.69 8.53 -18.74
C ASN A 87 -9.88 7.97 -17.93
N PRO A 88 -9.64 7.34 -16.76
CA PRO A 88 -8.33 6.90 -16.27
C PRO A 88 -7.87 5.62 -17.00
N ILE A 89 -6.55 5.42 -17.12
CA ILE A 89 -5.96 4.20 -17.71
C ILE A 89 -6.36 2.96 -16.92
N ALA A 90 -6.31 3.05 -15.59
CA ALA A 90 -6.73 2.00 -14.68
C ALA A 90 -7.61 2.58 -13.58
N ARG A 91 -8.57 1.79 -13.09
CA ARG A 91 -9.52 2.26 -12.07
C ARG A 91 -9.04 1.88 -10.68
N ARG A 92 -8.91 2.86 -9.79
CA ARG A 92 -8.59 2.64 -8.39
C ARG A 92 -9.73 1.93 -7.66
N VAL A 93 -9.40 0.92 -6.88
CA VAL A 93 -10.29 0.17 -5.99
C VAL A 93 -9.73 0.20 -4.57
N ILE A 94 -10.60 0.50 -3.61
CA ILE A 94 -10.26 0.53 -2.19
C ILE A 94 -10.45 -0.87 -1.60
N THR A 95 -9.44 -1.35 -0.87
CA THR A 95 -9.49 -2.55 -0.04
C THR A 95 -9.24 -2.18 1.44
N LEU A 96 -8.99 -3.18 2.29
CA LEU A 96 -8.99 -3.05 3.75
C LEU A 96 -7.92 -2.09 4.27
N ASP A 97 -6.70 -2.20 3.76
CA ASP A 97 -5.50 -1.49 4.23
C ASP A 97 -4.73 -0.81 3.08
N SER A 98 -5.23 -0.93 1.85
CA SER A 98 -4.53 -0.49 0.65
C SER A 98 -5.49 -0.19 -0.50
N CYS A 99 -4.93 0.16 -1.66
CA CYS A 99 -5.66 0.31 -2.91
C CYS A 99 -4.98 -0.51 -4.00
N TYR A 100 -5.77 -1.05 -4.93
CA TYR A 100 -5.28 -1.67 -6.16
C TYR A 100 -5.93 -1.02 -7.39
N TYR A 101 -5.41 -1.34 -8.56
CA TYR A 101 -5.91 -0.78 -9.82
C TYR A 101 -6.43 -1.86 -10.76
N ILE A 102 -7.58 -1.62 -11.39
CA ILE A 102 -8.12 -2.47 -12.45
C ILE A 102 -7.71 -1.92 -13.80
N LEU A 103 -6.90 -2.67 -14.54
CA LEU A 103 -6.54 -2.41 -15.91
C LEU A 103 -7.45 -3.23 -16.85
N THR A 104 -8.13 -2.56 -17.77
CA THR A 104 -9.06 -3.22 -18.70
C THR A 104 -9.01 -2.58 -20.09
N GLN A 105 -9.57 -3.27 -21.07
CA GLN A 105 -9.83 -2.74 -22.39
C GLN A 105 -11.29 -2.30 -22.57
N ARG A 106 -11.49 -1.52 -23.62
CA ARG A 106 -12.79 -1.16 -24.18
C ARG A 106 -13.06 -1.97 -25.43
N VAL A 107 -14.32 -2.31 -25.60
CA VAL A 107 -14.88 -2.89 -26.83
C VAL A 107 -15.83 -1.92 -27.47
N GLU A 108 -15.98 -1.99 -28.79
CA GLU A 108 -16.92 -1.17 -29.53
C GLU A 108 -17.72 -1.97 -30.55
N CYS A 109 -18.95 -1.53 -30.78
CA CYS A 109 -19.76 -1.97 -31.91
C CYS A 109 -19.45 -1.04 -33.10
N SER A 110 -18.42 -1.37 -33.88
CA SER A 110 -17.86 -0.46 -34.89
C SER A 110 -18.86 -0.08 -35.98
N ARG A 111 -18.98 1.21 -36.30
CA ARG A 111 -19.80 1.67 -37.44
C ARG A 111 -19.26 1.15 -38.79
N LYS A 112 -17.97 0.83 -38.87
CA LYS A 112 -17.34 0.27 -40.08
C LYS A 112 -17.88 -1.11 -40.44
N SER A 113 -18.28 -1.90 -39.45
CA SER A 113 -18.99 -3.18 -39.63
C SER A 113 -20.52 -3.01 -39.57
N GLY A 114 -21.01 -1.78 -39.77
CA GLY A 114 -22.42 -1.39 -39.68
C GLY A 114 -22.96 -1.35 -38.25
N GLY A 115 -22.11 -1.38 -37.22
CA GLY A 115 -22.51 -1.32 -35.81
C GLY A 115 -23.05 0.04 -35.36
N CYS A 116 -23.56 0.11 -34.12
CA CYS A 116 -24.18 1.34 -33.58
C CYS A 116 -23.18 2.43 -33.15
N GLY A 117 -21.88 2.12 -33.09
CA GLY A 117 -20.81 3.03 -32.67
C GLY A 117 -20.67 3.18 -31.15
N LYS A 118 -21.43 2.43 -30.35
CA LYS A 118 -21.31 2.43 -28.89
C LYS A 118 -20.06 1.65 -28.45
N SER A 119 -19.55 2.00 -27.26
CA SER A 119 -18.41 1.34 -26.65
C SER A 119 -18.64 1.09 -25.16
N TRP A 120 -18.04 0.02 -24.66
CA TRP A 120 -18.19 -0.48 -23.30
C TRP A 120 -16.83 -0.90 -22.75
N ASN A 121 -16.69 -0.87 -21.43
CA ASN A 121 -15.59 -1.55 -20.77
C ASN A 121 -15.88 -3.05 -20.68
N LEU A 122 -14.82 -3.87 -20.61
CA LEU A 122 -14.98 -5.32 -20.43
C LEU A 122 -15.54 -5.72 -19.06
N TYR A 123 -15.67 -4.79 -18.12
CA TYR A 123 -16.35 -5.00 -16.84
C TYR A 123 -17.82 -4.52 -16.83
N ASP A 124 -18.30 -3.88 -17.92
CA ASP A 124 -19.67 -3.37 -17.94
C ASP A 124 -20.65 -4.56 -17.88
N PRO A 125 -21.80 -4.45 -17.16
CA PRO A 125 -22.72 -5.57 -16.96
C PRO A 125 -23.14 -6.28 -18.26
N MET A 126 -23.42 -5.51 -19.31
CA MET A 126 -23.76 -6.03 -20.65
C MET A 126 -22.69 -6.97 -21.22
N ILE A 127 -21.42 -6.74 -20.89
CA ILE A 127 -20.31 -7.58 -21.33
C ILE A 127 -20.15 -8.77 -20.38
N MET A 128 -20.19 -8.52 -19.07
CA MET A 128 -20.02 -9.54 -18.03
C MET A 128 -21.07 -10.66 -18.14
N GLU A 129 -22.31 -10.33 -18.48
CA GLU A 129 -23.41 -11.29 -18.69
C GLU A 129 -23.19 -12.24 -19.88
N GLN A 130 -22.25 -11.94 -20.77
CA GLN A 130 -21.91 -12.78 -21.93
C GLN A 130 -20.69 -13.68 -21.68
N LEU A 131 -20.00 -13.50 -20.56
CA LEU A 131 -18.84 -14.31 -20.20
C LEU A 131 -19.29 -15.61 -19.55
N ASP A 132 -18.38 -16.59 -19.51
CA ASP A 132 -18.53 -17.73 -18.62
C ASP A 132 -18.80 -17.25 -17.18
N PRO A 133 -19.82 -17.78 -16.48
CA PRO A 133 -20.16 -17.34 -15.12
C PRO A 133 -19.02 -17.48 -14.11
N GLY A 134 -18.18 -18.52 -14.25
CA GLY A 134 -17.00 -18.71 -13.43
C GLY A 134 -15.97 -17.61 -13.65
N LEU A 135 -15.70 -17.29 -14.92
CA LEU A 135 -14.82 -16.17 -15.28
C LEU A 135 -15.37 -14.83 -14.77
N ALA A 136 -16.66 -14.54 -15.00
CA ALA A 136 -17.29 -13.31 -14.53
C ALA A 136 -17.24 -13.15 -13.00
N ALA A 137 -17.36 -14.27 -12.26
CA ALA A 137 -17.26 -14.28 -10.80
C ALA A 137 -15.87 -13.88 -10.29
N CYS A 138 -14.80 -14.14 -11.06
CA CYS A 138 -13.42 -13.75 -10.72
C CYS A 138 -13.19 -12.23 -10.68
N PHE A 139 -14.10 -11.41 -11.23
CA PHE A 139 -13.96 -9.96 -11.17
C PHE A 139 -14.05 -9.46 -9.71
N PRO A 140 -13.06 -8.71 -9.18
CA PRO A 140 -12.89 -8.58 -7.73
C PRO A 140 -13.64 -7.41 -7.11
N ALA A 141 -14.18 -6.49 -7.91
CA ALA A 141 -14.66 -5.20 -7.40
C ALA A 141 -16.12 -4.89 -7.74
N PHE A 142 -16.74 -4.08 -6.89
CA PHE A 142 -17.90 -3.25 -7.25
C PHE A 142 -17.41 -1.89 -7.71
N LEU A 143 -17.79 -1.52 -8.93
CA LEU A 143 -17.30 -0.33 -9.60
C LEU A 143 -18.32 0.81 -9.50
N THR A 144 -17.89 1.99 -9.03
CA THR A 144 -18.70 3.23 -8.97
C THR A 144 -18.32 4.17 -10.11
N HIS A 145 -18.92 5.37 -10.14
CA HIS A 145 -18.62 6.37 -11.18
C HIS A 145 -17.16 6.81 -11.20
N ARG A 146 -16.51 6.96 -10.03
CA ARG A 146 -15.12 7.47 -9.93
C ARG A 146 -14.10 6.45 -9.41
N SER A 147 -14.52 5.37 -8.76
CA SER A 147 -13.60 4.40 -8.14
C SER A 147 -14.26 3.02 -8.04
N GLY A 148 -13.83 2.19 -7.10
CA GLY A 148 -14.45 0.90 -6.80
C GLY A 148 -14.15 0.48 -5.37
N VAL A 149 -14.87 -0.53 -4.92
CA VAL A 149 -14.71 -1.16 -3.61
C VAL A 149 -14.54 -2.66 -3.83
N ASP A 150 -13.56 -3.26 -3.17
CA ASP A 150 -13.32 -4.70 -3.23
C ASP A 150 -14.55 -5.51 -2.77
N LYS A 151 -14.83 -6.66 -3.39
CA LYS A 151 -16.00 -7.49 -3.05
C LYS A 151 -15.89 -8.07 -1.63
N THR A 152 -14.68 -8.42 -1.19
CA THR A 152 -14.41 -8.94 0.16
C THR A 152 -14.70 -7.88 1.19
N ILE A 153 -14.20 -6.65 0.98
CA ILE A 153 -14.46 -5.57 1.92
C ILE A 153 -15.92 -5.14 1.92
N MET A 154 -16.59 -5.12 0.76
CA MET A 154 -18.03 -4.85 0.71
C MET A 154 -18.83 -5.90 1.50
N THR A 155 -18.43 -7.17 1.45
CA THR A 155 -19.03 -8.24 2.24
C THR A 155 -18.86 -7.98 3.74
N LEU A 156 -17.66 -7.55 4.15
CA LEU A 156 -17.35 -7.18 5.52
C LEU A 156 -18.15 -5.96 5.99
N ILE A 157 -18.23 -4.91 5.17
CA ILE A 157 -19.02 -3.70 5.44
C ILE A 157 -20.49 -4.07 5.66
N ARG A 158 -21.05 -4.90 4.77
CA ARG A 158 -22.44 -5.37 4.88
C ARG A 158 -22.68 -6.12 6.18
N ALA A 159 -21.76 -7.01 6.58
CA ALA A 159 -21.85 -7.72 7.85
C ALA A 159 -21.79 -6.76 9.04
N GLY A 160 -20.86 -5.80 9.03
CA GLY A 160 -20.76 -4.79 10.09
C GLY A 160 -22.00 -3.92 10.21
N MET A 161 -22.58 -3.50 9.08
CA MET A 161 -23.82 -2.72 9.09
C MET A 161 -24.99 -3.49 9.68
N ALA A 162 -25.06 -4.82 9.46
CA ALA A 162 -26.05 -5.68 10.11
C ALA A 162 -25.87 -5.76 11.64
N HIS A 163 -24.68 -5.43 12.14
CA HIS A 163 -24.33 -5.33 13.55
C HIS A 163 -24.14 -3.88 14.02
N SER A 164 -24.88 -2.94 13.44
CA SER A 164 -24.95 -1.54 13.87
C SER A 164 -23.66 -0.73 13.71
N LEU A 165 -22.70 -1.18 12.89
CA LEU A 165 -21.58 -0.33 12.48
C LEU A 165 -22.04 0.66 11.41
N SER A 166 -21.92 1.96 11.71
CA SER A 166 -22.24 3.02 10.76
C SER A 166 -21.20 3.11 9.63
N SER A 167 -21.61 3.73 8.52
CA SER A 167 -20.69 4.07 7.41
C SER A 167 -19.53 4.96 7.86
N ASN A 168 -19.77 5.87 8.82
CA ASN A 168 -18.72 6.72 9.37
C ASN A 168 -17.70 5.91 10.20
N ALA A 169 -18.15 4.94 10.99
CA ALA A 169 -17.26 4.03 11.70
C ALA A 169 -16.39 3.24 10.72
N TRP A 170 -16.98 2.70 9.65
CA TRP A 170 -16.22 2.05 8.57
C TRP A 170 -15.18 2.98 7.94
N SER A 171 -15.55 4.22 7.61
CA SER A 171 -14.60 5.18 7.05
C SER A 171 -13.40 5.41 7.96
N LYS A 172 -13.61 5.49 9.28
CA LYS A 172 -12.52 5.64 10.25
C LYS A 172 -11.65 4.40 10.34
N ILE A 173 -12.27 3.21 10.39
CA ILE A 173 -11.55 1.93 10.42
C ILE A 173 -10.66 1.78 9.18
N LEU A 174 -11.20 2.03 7.98
CA LEU A 174 -10.42 1.93 6.75
C LEU A 174 -9.28 2.94 6.72
N ARG A 175 -9.54 4.19 7.14
CA ARG A 175 -8.49 5.21 7.23
C ARG A 175 -7.35 4.76 8.15
N GLU A 176 -7.68 4.23 9.31
CA GLU A 176 -6.69 3.79 10.28
C GLU A 176 -5.85 2.61 9.76
N LEU A 177 -6.48 1.65 9.09
CA LEU A 177 -5.76 0.52 8.50
C LEU A 177 -4.85 0.95 7.35
N HIS A 178 -5.27 1.91 6.53
CA HIS A 178 -4.44 2.48 5.46
C HIS A 178 -3.26 3.28 6.03
N LEU A 179 -3.47 4.03 7.13
CA LEU A 179 -2.41 4.75 7.83
C LEU A 179 -1.40 3.79 8.44
N ARG A 180 -1.86 2.76 9.16
CA ARG A 180 -1.00 1.70 9.70
C ARG A 180 -0.11 1.08 8.61
N GLU A 181 -0.69 0.79 7.45
CA GLU A 181 0.05 0.19 6.34
C GLU A 181 1.03 1.17 5.70
N HIS A 182 0.71 2.46 5.65
CA HIS A 182 1.68 3.51 5.28
C HIS A 182 2.85 3.54 6.27
N ASP A 183 2.58 3.59 7.58
CA ASP A 183 3.62 3.65 8.62
C ASP A 183 4.50 2.40 8.60
N SER A 184 3.93 1.23 8.30
CA SER A 184 4.66 -0.03 8.11
C SER A 184 5.66 0.03 6.94
N ARG A 185 5.28 0.65 5.82
CA ARG A 185 6.16 0.87 4.66
C ARG A 185 7.26 1.88 4.99
N GLU A 186 6.92 2.96 5.69
CA GLU A 186 7.89 3.95 6.14
C GLU A 186 8.93 3.32 7.07
N LEU A 187 8.49 2.53 8.04
CA LEU A 187 9.39 1.80 8.94
C LEU A 187 10.31 0.85 8.18
N THR A 188 9.79 0.12 7.18
CA THR A 188 10.59 -0.75 6.31
C THR A 188 11.68 0.02 5.58
N TYR A 189 11.36 1.21 5.07
CA TYR A 189 12.32 2.09 4.42
C TYR A 189 13.39 2.61 5.40
N LEU A 190 13.00 3.05 6.59
CA LEU A 190 13.93 3.51 7.63
C LEU A 190 14.89 2.40 8.07
N TYR A 191 14.40 1.17 8.24
CA TYR A 191 15.27 0.03 8.52
C TYR A 191 16.26 -0.25 7.38
N ALA A 192 15.86 -0.06 6.12
CA ALA A 192 16.76 -0.24 4.99
C ALA A 192 17.88 0.82 4.99
N ILE A 193 17.55 2.09 5.25
CA ILE A 193 18.55 3.17 5.40
C ILE A 193 19.48 2.84 6.57
N GLN A 194 18.92 2.51 7.74
CA GLN A 194 19.72 2.20 8.92
C GLN A 194 20.63 1.01 8.69
N LYS A 195 20.16 -0.04 8.01
CA LYS A 195 20.98 -1.20 7.63
C LYS A 195 22.16 -0.76 6.77
N GLU A 196 21.96 0.12 5.81
CA GLU A 196 23.02 0.65 4.95
C GLU A 196 24.01 1.52 5.74
N GLU A 197 23.52 2.43 6.58
CA GLU A 197 24.37 3.23 7.48
C GLU A 197 25.13 2.35 8.47
N SER A 198 24.52 1.27 8.97
CA SER A 198 25.15 0.35 9.91
C SER A 198 26.26 -0.51 9.29
N LYS A 199 26.23 -0.70 7.96
CA LYS A 199 27.39 -1.26 7.24
C LYS A 199 28.58 -0.31 7.28
N HIS A 200 28.32 0.99 7.40
CA HIS A 200 29.34 2.03 7.47
C HIS A 200 29.72 2.41 8.92
N ASN A 201 28.83 2.19 9.90
CA ASN A 201 29.04 2.49 11.32
C ASN A 201 28.52 1.33 12.20
N PHE A 202 29.33 0.80 13.11
CA PHE A 202 29.02 -0.35 14.00
C PHE A 202 27.91 -0.11 15.06
N SER A 203 26.83 0.61 14.73
CA SER A 203 25.71 0.87 15.63
C SER A 203 24.62 -0.18 15.44
N GLN A 204 24.49 -1.12 16.38
CA GLN A 204 23.46 -2.16 16.37
C GLN A 204 22.27 -1.74 17.26
N LEU A 205 21.06 -1.69 16.69
CA LEU A 205 19.82 -1.54 17.46
C LEU A 205 19.54 -2.85 18.21
N ARG A 206 19.50 -2.80 19.55
CA ARG A 206 19.31 -3.98 20.41
C ARG A 206 17.87 -4.22 20.84
N TYR A 207 17.03 -3.19 20.82
CA TYR A 207 15.65 -3.28 21.28
C TYR A 207 14.80 -2.13 20.71
N GLN A 208 13.55 -2.45 20.35
CA GLN A 208 12.52 -1.47 19.99
C GLN A 208 11.17 -1.96 20.50
N SER A 209 10.39 -1.06 21.10
CA SER A 209 9.09 -1.36 21.68
C SER A 209 8.03 -0.39 21.16
N PHE A 210 6.88 -0.93 20.75
CA PHE A 210 5.68 -0.15 20.49
C PHE A 210 4.76 -0.26 21.71
N VAL A 211 4.62 0.83 22.45
CA VAL A 211 3.85 0.85 23.70
C VAL A 211 2.57 1.67 23.55
N PRO A 212 1.44 1.21 24.14
CA PRO A 212 0.16 1.90 24.02
C PRO A 212 0.10 3.22 24.77
N THR A 213 1.08 3.49 25.65
CA THR A 213 1.14 4.69 26.49
C THR A 213 2.59 5.13 26.68
N LYS A 214 2.79 6.38 27.15
CA LYS A 214 4.10 6.90 27.57
C LYS A 214 4.64 6.29 28.87
N SER A 215 3.95 5.33 29.49
CA SER A 215 4.41 4.74 30.75
C SER A 215 5.61 3.80 30.54
N LEU A 216 6.69 4.05 31.29
CA LEU A 216 7.89 3.20 31.31
C LEU A 216 7.63 1.77 31.79
N SER A 217 6.52 1.52 32.49
CA SER A 217 6.13 0.18 32.96
C SER A 217 6.08 -0.85 31.83
N HIS A 218 5.70 -0.43 30.61
CA HIS A 218 5.61 -1.31 29.45
C HIS A 218 6.97 -1.69 28.84
N VAL A 219 8.03 -0.90 29.08
CA VAL A 219 9.37 -1.15 28.52
C VAL A 219 10.38 -1.63 29.55
N ARG A 220 10.08 -1.49 30.84
CA ARG A 220 11.01 -1.76 31.94
C ARG A 220 11.64 -3.15 31.86
N THR A 221 10.84 -4.21 31.79
CA THR A 221 11.35 -5.59 31.73
C THR A 221 12.30 -5.83 30.56
N ALA A 222 12.06 -5.17 29.43
CA ALA A 222 12.93 -5.31 28.28
C ALA A 222 14.24 -4.54 28.44
N LEU A 223 14.21 -3.35 29.03
CA LEU A 223 15.42 -2.59 29.35
C LEU A 223 16.30 -3.35 30.37
N GLU A 224 15.70 -3.98 31.38
CA GLU A 224 16.38 -4.87 32.33
C GLU A 224 17.05 -6.05 31.61
N TYR A 225 16.36 -6.65 30.63
CA TYR A 225 16.93 -7.71 29.81
C TYR A 225 18.10 -7.24 28.94
N ILE A 226 18.06 -6.00 28.42
CA ILE A 226 19.19 -5.41 27.69
C ILE A 226 20.40 -5.28 28.61
N SER A 227 20.23 -4.68 29.80
CA SER A 227 21.34 -4.48 30.75
C SER A 227 21.98 -5.82 31.10
N LYS A 228 21.16 -6.82 31.45
CA LYS A 228 21.62 -8.18 31.74
C LYS A 228 22.32 -8.82 30.55
N SER A 229 21.76 -8.70 29.35
CA SER A 229 22.36 -9.26 28.14
C SER A 229 23.71 -8.64 27.81
N LEU A 230 23.92 -7.34 28.10
CA LEU A 230 25.21 -6.69 27.92
C LEU A 230 26.25 -7.28 28.87
N GLU A 231 25.88 -7.46 30.14
CA GLU A 231 26.74 -8.08 31.16
C GLU A 231 27.08 -9.54 30.79
N ASP A 232 26.08 -10.36 30.46
CA ASP A 232 26.24 -11.78 30.09
C ASP A 232 27.20 -11.98 28.90
N HIS A 233 27.34 -10.97 28.03
CA HIS A 233 28.20 -11.02 26.84
C HIS A 233 29.48 -10.18 26.98
N GLY A 234 29.78 -9.62 28.16
CA GLY A 234 30.99 -8.82 28.40
C GLY A 234 31.03 -7.51 27.61
N LEU A 235 29.87 -6.91 27.33
CA LEU A 235 29.73 -5.66 26.59
C LEU A 235 29.57 -4.46 27.54
N PRO A 236 29.99 -3.26 27.13
CA PRO A 236 29.85 -2.07 27.96
C PRO A 236 28.39 -1.69 28.19
N GLN A 237 28.07 -1.25 29.40
CA GLN A 237 26.76 -0.71 29.76
C GLN A 237 26.53 0.67 29.09
N PRO A 238 25.28 1.11 28.92
CA PRO A 238 24.97 2.41 28.34
C PRO A 238 25.57 3.56 29.16
N ASN A 239 26.24 4.49 28.50
CA ASN A 239 26.83 5.69 29.12
C ASN A 239 26.17 6.99 28.66
N LEU A 240 25.10 6.88 27.86
CA LEU A 240 24.32 8.01 27.34
C LEU A 240 22.87 7.56 27.12
N GLY A 241 21.91 8.40 27.52
CA GLY A 241 20.49 8.16 27.35
C GLY A 241 19.78 9.43 26.87
N PHE A 242 18.72 9.25 26.08
CA PHE A 242 17.89 10.35 25.59
C PHE A 242 16.43 10.07 25.97
N THR A 243 15.77 11.06 26.57
CA THR A 243 14.34 11.05 26.88
C THR A 243 13.77 12.46 26.68
N ASP A 244 12.50 12.57 26.30
CA ASP A 244 11.77 13.83 26.24
C ASP A 244 11.35 14.32 27.64
N ASN A 245 11.46 13.48 28.68
CA ASN A 245 11.06 13.79 30.05
C ASN A 245 12.05 13.25 31.11
N VAL A 246 13.24 13.84 31.15
CA VAL A 246 14.30 13.48 32.13
C VAL A 246 13.78 13.47 33.57
N ALA A 247 12.96 14.44 33.96
CA ALA A 247 12.46 14.56 35.34
C ALA A 247 11.61 13.36 35.80
N SER A 248 10.85 12.75 34.89
CA SER A 248 10.04 11.56 35.17
C SER A 248 10.86 10.27 35.08
N ASP A 249 11.77 10.22 34.12
CA ASP A 249 12.31 8.95 33.65
C ASP A 249 13.67 8.61 34.27
N ASP A 250 14.42 9.63 34.74
CA ASP A 250 15.78 9.50 35.24
C ASP A 250 15.91 8.41 36.30
N ALA A 251 15.05 8.42 37.32
CA ALA A 251 15.07 7.42 38.38
C ALA A 251 14.92 5.99 37.86
N THR A 252 14.05 5.77 36.87
CA THR A 252 13.83 4.44 36.29
C THR A 252 15.02 4.02 35.42
N PHE A 253 15.58 4.92 34.62
CA PHE A 253 16.73 4.61 33.77
C PHE A 253 18.00 4.36 34.57
N VAL A 254 18.27 5.14 35.63
CA VAL A 254 19.42 4.93 36.52
C VAL A 254 19.28 3.65 37.33
N GLU A 255 18.06 3.28 37.72
CA GLU A 255 17.79 1.99 38.37
C GLU A 255 18.14 0.81 37.45
N ILE A 256 17.78 0.89 36.17
CA ILE A 256 18.01 -0.19 35.19
C ILE A 256 19.45 -0.19 34.65
N PHE A 257 20.03 0.98 34.45
CA PHE A 257 21.39 1.17 33.92
C PHE A 257 22.20 2.05 34.88
N PRO A 258 22.81 1.47 35.94
CA PRO A 258 23.56 2.22 36.94
C PRO A 258 24.71 3.06 36.37
N SER A 259 25.27 2.66 35.23
CA SER A 259 26.29 3.40 34.48
C SER A 259 25.85 4.80 34.04
N LEU A 260 24.53 5.07 33.96
CA LEU A 260 24.00 6.40 33.70
C LEU A 260 24.11 7.35 34.91
N SER A 261 24.56 6.87 36.07
CA SER A 261 24.93 7.74 37.20
C SER A 261 26.41 8.11 37.24
N GLU A 262 27.24 7.46 36.40
CA GLU A 262 28.69 7.62 36.42
C GLU A 262 29.15 8.68 35.41
N GLY A 263 29.33 9.91 35.89
CA GLY A 263 29.88 11.00 35.06
C GLY A 263 28.92 11.52 33.97
N VAL A 264 27.67 11.04 33.97
CA VAL A 264 26.59 11.57 33.13
C VAL A 264 25.88 12.67 33.92
N LYS A 265 25.63 13.81 33.28
CA LYS A 265 24.86 14.92 33.86
C LYS A 265 23.55 15.06 33.10
N ALA A 266 22.45 15.13 33.85
CA ALA A 266 21.16 15.48 33.29
C ALA A 266 21.27 16.87 32.66
N VAL A 267 21.01 16.93 31.35
CA VAL A 267 20.93 18.19 30.62
C VAL A 267 19.50 18.71 30.75
N HIS A 268 19.32 19.80 31.49
CA HIS A 268 18.05 20.51 31.47
C HIS A 268 17.96 21.30 30.17
N LEU A 269 16.85 21.18 29.44
CA LEU A 269 16.63 21.86 28.15
C LEU A 269 16.80 23.39 28.26
N ASP A 270 16.55 23.95 29.44
CA ASP A 270 16.72 25.39 29.71
C ASP A 270 18.20 25.81 29.84
N GLU A 271 19.12 24.89 30.11
CA GLU A 271 20.57 25.17 30.27
C GLU A 271 21.27 25.40 28.91
N PHE A 272 20.61 25.05 27.80
CA PHE A 272 21.07 25.28 26.42
C PHE A 272 20.08 26.15 25.62
N SER A 273 19.23 26.94 26.28
CA SER A 273 18.35 27.92 25.60
C SER A 273 19.12 28.91 24.73
N ASP A 274 20.40 29.09 25.04
CA ASP A 274 21.31 30.05 24.42
C ASP A 274 22.02 29.47 23.19
N LEU A 275 21.94 28.15 22.99
CA LEU A 275 22.40 27.54 21.75
C LEU A 275 21.44 27.94 20.63
N PRO A 276 21.96 28.24 19.42
CA PRO A 276 21.12 28.54 18.28
C PRO A 276 20.16 27.38 18.06
N ARG A 277 18.85 27.63 18.19
CA ARG A 277 17.84 26.66 17.78
C ARG A 277 18.15 26.29 16.34
N MET A 278 18.30 25.01 16.07
CA MET A 278 18.50 24.53 14.70
C MET A 278 17.24 24.86 13.91
N THR A 279 17.31 25.95 13.16
CA THR A 279 16.25 26.35 12.25
C THR A 279 16.47 25.64 10.93
N LEU A 280 15.37 25.22 10.31
CA LEU A 280 15.44 24.73 8.94
C LEU A 280 16.01 25.84 8.06
N PRO A 281 17.06 25.56 7.26
CA PRO A 281 17.56 26.52 6.29
C PRO A 281 16.42 27.05 5.43
N SER A 282 16.44 28.35 5.13
CA SER A 282 15.34 29.05 4.43
C SER A 282 14.98 28.49 3.04
N HIS A 283 15.85 27.66 2.46
CA HIS A 283 15.62 26.98 1.19
C HIS A 283 14.96 25.60 1.32
N ILE A 284 14.82 25.06 2.53
CA ILE A 284 14.10 23.81 2.78
C ILE A 284 12.62 24.13 2.96
N ILE A 285 11.84 23.80 1.94
CA ILE A 285 10.38 23.84 1.99
C ILE A 285 9.94 22.55 2.68
N VAL A 286 9.37 22.66 3.88
CA VAL A 286 8.67 21.53 4.51
C VAL A 286 7.25 21.51 3.95
N PRO A 287 6.88 20.55 3.10
CA PRO A 287 5.50 20.39 2.71
C PRO A 287 4.72 19.91 3.95
N ILE A 288 4.07 20.85 4.64
CA ILE A 288 3.11 20.52 5.68
C ILE A 288 1.92 19.91 4.95
N CYS A 289 1.69 18.61 5.16
CA CYS A 289 0.51 17.94 4.67
C CYS A 289 -0.69 18.48 5.47
N THR A 290 -1.33 19.55 4.99
CA THR A 290 -2.58 20.02 5.54
C THR A 290 -3.65 18.99 5.19
N THR A 291 -3.98 18.12 6.13
CA THR A 291 -5.21 17.32 6.08
C THR A 291 -6.40 18.22 6.38
N GLU A 292 -6.64 19.21 5.52
CA GLU A 292 -7.95 19.84 5.40
C GLU A 292 -8.68 19.12 4.28
N LEU A 293 -9.67 18.32 4.69
CA LEU A 293 -10.76 17.85 3.85
C LEU A 293 -11.85 18.93 3.80
#